data_AF-A0A2N7BGG1-F1
#
_entry.id   AF-A0A2N7BGG1-F1
#
_cell.length_a   1.000
_cell.length_b   1.000
_cell.length_c   1.000
_cell.angle_alpha   90.00
_cell.angle_beta   90.00
_cell.angle_gamma   90.00
#
_symmetry.space_group_name_H-M   'P 1'
#
loop_
_entity.id
_entity.type
_entity.pdbx_description
1 polymer ?
#
loop_
_entity_poly.entity_id
_entity_poly.type
_entity_poly.pdbx_seq_one_letter_code
_entity_poly.pdbx_strand_id
1 'polypeptide(L)'
;MKQVSLFFPLLLLLAACESKKPEQQSAAGADTLAYTIKGDSVRSQLCVRPDSLCARAQFTYPVFEGNQVLTDSLLRHAVAASGYLDNPDATAAQAKASPTQVVQDFVKDFDTFIADQRKRFPNEPVMGSAWETDIRTQVLHQTPQFIAAATLTYNYSGGAHPNTNLVYVNLTPKGHQLTLNELFKPGYEKTLAATAEKLFRTQEGLKAGDPYGEKYFFENNAFALNDNFSIRPEGLLFRYNPYEIKAYAEGPTELLIPYAELKSIINTDGVLKSFVK
;
A
#
# COMPACT_ATOMS: atom_id res chain seq x y z
N MET A 1 -14.23 55.37 -56.08
CA MET A 1 -14.13 54.89 -54.68
C MET A 1 -14.17 53.37 -54.71
N LYS A 2 -13.00 52.71 -54.63
CA LYS A 2 -12.86 51.25 -54.63
C LYS A 2 -12.47 50.84 -53.21
N GLN A 3 -13.31 50.06 -52.53
CA GLN A 3 -12.99 49.50 -51.22
C GLN A 3 -12.11 48.26 -51.40
N VAL A 4 -10.96 48.26 -50.73
CA VAL A 4 -10.02 47.15 -50.67
C VAL A 4 -10.35 46.36 -49.40
N SER A 5 -10.86 45.14 -49.54
CA SER A 5 -11.08 44.22 -48.44
C SER A 5 -9.78 43.47 -48.14
N LEU A 6 -9.16 43.73 -46.98
CA LEU A 6 -8.08 42.89 -46.44
C LEU A 6 -8.68 41.60 -45.86
N PHE A 7 -8.35 40.47 -46.46
CA PHE A 7 -8.57 39.13 -45.90
C PHE A 7 -7.44 38.80 -44.91
N PHE A 8 -7.77 38.62 -43.63
CA PHE A 8 -6.88 38.07 -42.61
C PHE A 8 -7.16 36.55 -42.50
N PRO A 9 -6.21 35.65 -42.82
CA PRO A 9 -6.44 34.22 -42.61
C PRO A 9 -6.25 33.89 -41.13
N LEU A 10 -7.31 33.36 -40.52
CA LEU A 10 -7.33 32.84 -39.16
C LEU A 10 -6.54 31.52 -39.13
N LEU A 11 -5.32 31.55 -38.58
CA LEU A 11 -4.48 30.38 -38.38
C LEU A 11 -5.00 29.58 -37.17
N LEU A 12 -5.72 28.49 -37.42
CA LEU A 12 -6.15 27.52 -36.40
C LEU A 12 -4.95 26.65 -36.01
N LEU A 13 -4.32 26.95 -34.86
CA LEU A 13 -3.35 26.11 -34.19
C LEU A 13 -4.08 24.97 -33.46
N LEU A 14 -4.13 23.79 -34.08
CA LEU A 14 -4.54 22.56 -33.41
C LEU A 14 -3.37 22.05 -32.55
N ALA A 15 -3.42 22.32 -31.25
CA ALA A 15 -2.55 21.69 -30.27
C ALA A 15 -3.00 20.24 -30.06
N ALA A 16 -2.24 19.29 -30.62
CA ALA A 16 -2.42 17.87 -30.34
C ALA A 16 -1.82 17.55 -28.97
N CYS A 17 -2.66 17.26 -27.99
CA CYS A 17 -2.25 16.64 -26.73
C CYS A 17 -1.91 15.17 -27.00
N GLU A 18 -0.62 14.87 -27.02
CA GLU A 18 -0.10 13.52 -27.07
C GLU A 18 -0.12 12.94 -25.64
N SER A 19 -1.05 12.02 -25.40
CA SER A 19 -1.21 11.32 -24.12
C SER A 19 0.01 10.45 -23.85
N LYS A 20 1.00 10.96 -23.11
CA LYS A 20 2.10 10.14 -22.57
C LYS A 20 1.50 9.03 -21.70
N LYS A 21 1.61 7.78 -22.16
CA LYS A 21 1.39 6.60 -21.31
C LYS A 21 2.37 6.66 -20.13
N PRO A 22 1.98 6.24 -18.92
CA PRO A 22 2.91 6.14 -17.82
C PRO A 22 3.97 5.09 -18.18
N GLU A 23 5.22 5.53 -18.17
CA GLU A 23 6.40 4.71 -18.42
C GLU A 23 6.56 3.77 -17.22
N GLN A 24 6.34 2.49 -17.47
CA GLN A 24 6.52 1.43 -16.49
C GLN A 24 8.02 1.27 -16.27
N GLN A 25 8.56 1.88 -15.23
CA GLN A 25 9.95 1.65 -14.81
C GLN A 25 10.08 0.20 -14.33
N SER A 26 10.44 -0.72 -15.24
CA SER A 26 10.96 -2.03 -14.86
C SER A 26 12.36 -1.81 -14.29
N ALA A 27 12.51 -1.97 -12.98
CA ALA A 27 13.83 -2.13 -12.39
C ALA A 27 14.45 -3.41 -12.98
N ALA A 28 15.56 -3.26 -13.71
CA ALA A 28 16.27 -4.34 -14.37
C ALA A 28 16.97 -5.25 -13.35
N GLY A 29 16.22 -6.17 -12.77
CA GLY A 29 16.68 -7.49 -12.36
C GLY A 29 15.88 -8.48 -13.19
N ALA A 30 16.51 -9.54 -13.72
CA ALA A 30 15.77 -10.56 -14.46
C ALA A 30 14.61 -11.07 -13.59
N ASP A 31 13.37 -10.87 -14.03
CA ASP A 31 12.20 -11.40 -13.35
C ASP A 31 12.29 -12.93 -13.39
N THR A 32 12.77 -13.51 -12.30
CA THR A 32 12.99 -14.96 -12.18
C THR A 32 11.72 -15.80 -12.10
N LEU A 33 10.52 -15.19 -12.01
CA LEU A 33 9.24 -15.86 -11.76
C LEU A 33 8.17 -15.22 -12.65
N ALA A 34 7.59 -16.01 -13.53
CA ALA A 34 6.41 -15.58 -14.26
C ALA A 34 5.19 -15.52 -13.32
N TYR A 35 4.43 -14.43 -13.38
CA TYR A 35 3.16 -14.30 -12.69
C TYR A 35 2.13 -13.58 -13.56
N THR A 36 0.86 -13.86 -13.29
CA THR A 36 -0.28 -13.15 -13.88
C THR A 36 -1.06 -12.43 -12.79
N ILE A 37 -1.61 -11.26 -13.10
CA ILE A 37 -2.49 -10.57 -12.15
C ILE A 37 -3.88 -11.17 -12.25
N LYS A 38 -4.41 -11.63 -11.11
CA LYS A 38 -5.82 -11.96 -10.93
C LYS A 38 -6.49 -10.91 -10.08
N GLY A 39 -7.81 -10.87 -10.13
CA GLY A 39 -8.57 -10.08 -9.20
C GLY A 39 -10.05 -10.36 -9.24
N ASP A 40 -10.69 -9.95 -8.15
CA ASP A 40 -12.12 -9.97 -7.96
C ASP A 40 -12.62 -8.53 -7.90
N SER A 41 -13.75 -8.25 -8.53
CA SER A 41 -14.41 -6.96 -8.43
C SER A 41 -15.91 -7.14 -8.23
N VAL A 42 -16.47 -6.39 -7.30
CA VAL A 42 -17.91 -6.43 -7.00
C VAL A 42 -18.44 -5.00 -7.02
N ARG A 43 -19.65 -4.85 -7.56
CA ARG A 43 -20.43 -3.61 -7.52
C ARG A 43 -21.78 -3.91 -6.88
N SER A 44 -22.21 -3.03 -5.97
CA SER A 44 -23.53 -3.12 -5.33
C SER A 44 -24.65 -3.12 -6.37
N GLN A 45 -25.67 -3.94 -6.12
CA GLN A 45 -26.93 -3.92 -6.89
C GLN A 45 -27.95 -2.95 -6.30
N LEU A 46 -27.68 -2.40 -5.11
CA LEU A 46 -28.52 -1.43 -4.40
C LEU A 46 -28.03 0.01 -4.59
N CYS A 47 -27.34 0.32 -5.71
CA CYS A 47 -26.98 1.69 -6.06
C CYS A 47 -28.21 2.61 -5.96
N VAL A 48 -28.14 3.67 -5.16
CA VAL A 48 -29.20 4.68 -5.08
C VAL A 48 -29.11 5.63 -6.26
N ARG A 49 -27.88 6.01 -6.63
CA ARG A 49 -27.57 6.72 -7.87
C ARG A 49 -26.40 5.99 -8.53
N PRO A 50 -26.59 5.38 -9.72
CA PRO A 50 -25.54 4.57 -10.35
C PRO A 50 -24.19 5.27 -10.46
N ASP A 51 -24.20 6.60 -10.67
CA ASP A 51 -22.99 7.39 -10.95
C ASP A 51 -22.43 8.15 -9.73
N SER A 52 -23.08 8.11 -8.56
CA SER A 52 -22.65 8.93 -7.41
C SER A 52 -22.97 8.39 -6.02
N LEU A 53 -23.84 7.38 -5.89
CA LEU A 53 -24.19 6.77 -4.61
C LEU A 53 -24.35 5.26 -4.81
N CYS A 54 -23.21 4.58 -4.88
CA CYS A 54 -23.10 3.13 -5.00
C CYS A 54 -21.80 2.64 -4.34
N ALA A 55 -21.67 1.32 -4.14
CA ALA A 55 -20.42 0.70 -3.71
C ALA A 55 -19.69 -0.04 -4.83
N ARG A 56 -18.37 0.10 -4.87
CA ARG A 56 -17.46 -0.71 -5.68
C ARG A 56 -16.32 -1.27 -4.82
N ALA A 57 -15.93 -2.50 -5.10
CA ALA A 57 -14.81 -3.15 -4.42
C ALA A 57 -13.95 -3.85 -5.46
N GLN A 58 -12.63 -3.73 -5.33
CA GLN A 58 -11.66 -4.43 -6.16
C GLN A 58 -10.54 -5.00 -5.29
N PHE A 59 -10.11 -6.22 -5.61
CA PHE A 59 -8.94 -6.86 -5.02
C PHE A 59 -8.12 -7.49 -6.14
N THR A 60 -6.86 -7.07 -6.32
CA THR A 60 -5.95 -7.61 -7.34
C THR A 60 -4.65 -8.09 -6.73
N TYR A 61 -4.13 -9.21 -7.23
CA TYR A 61 -2.92 -9.85 -6.71
C TYR A 61 -2.22 -10.69 -7.78
N PRO A 62 -0.89 -10.87 -7.69
CA PRO A 62 -0.15 -11.74 -8.59
C PRO A 62 -0.33 -13.21 -8.21
N VAL A 63 -0.45 -14.06 -9.23
CA VAL A 63 -0.45 -15.53 -9.14
C VAL A 63 0.80 -16.04 -9.83
N PHE A 64 1.69 -16.66 -9.06
CA PHE A 64 2.98 -17.15 -9.55
C PHE A 64 2.80 -18.49 -10.26
N GLU A 65 3.22 -18.56 -11.52
CA GLU A 65 3.07 -19.76 -12.35
C GLU A 65 3.86 -20.92 -11.75
N GLY A 66 3.16 -22.04 -11.49
CA GLY A 66 3.77 -23.24 -10.89
C GLY A 66 4.19 -23.10 -9.42
N ASN A 67 3.90 -21.98 -8.74
CA ASN A 67 4.26 -21.76 -7.34
C ASN A 67 3.06 -21.33 -6.48
N GLN A 68 2.19 -22.31 -6.20
CA GLN A 68 1.00 -22.10 -5.40
C GLN A 68 1.31 -21.71 -3.95
N VAL A 69 2.33 -22.31 -3.32
CA VAL A 69 2.69 -22.03 -1.91
C VAL A 69 3.04 -20.55 -1.70
N LEU A 70 3.80 -19.97 -2.62
CA LEU A 70 4.13 -18.56 -2.62
C LEU A 70 2.90 -17.69 -2.85
N THR A 71 2.06 -18.05 -3.83
CA THR A 71 0.81 -17.34 -4.12
C THR A 71 -0.10 -17.31 -2.88
N ASP A 72 -0.29 -18.46 -2.23
CA ASP A 72 -1.12 -18.59 -1.04
C ASP A 72 -0.57 -17.76 0.12
N SER A 73 0.76 -17.71 0.28
CA SER A 73 1.38 -16.90 1.32
C SER A 73 1.22 -15.41 1.08
N LEU A 74 1.51 -14.95 -0.15
CA LEU A 74 1.28 -13.57 -0.53
C LEU A 74 -0.18 -13.16 -0.32
N LEU A 75 -1.11 -14.04 -0.69
CA LEU A 75 -2.53 -13.77 -0.56
C LEU A 75 -2.98 -13.65 0.89
N ARG A 76 -2.48 -14.50 1.80
CA ARG A 76 -2.73 -14.34 3.25
C ARG A 76 -2.27 -12.98 3.76
N HIS A 77 -1.10 -12.52 3.34
CA HIS A 77 -0.59 -11.19 3.71
C HIS A 77 -1.44 -10.06 3.11
N ALA A 78 -1.86 -10.19 1.85
CA ALA A 78 -2.70 -9.20 1.19
C ALA A 78 -4.08 -9.07 1.86
N VAL A 79 -4.70 -10.21 2.24
CA VAL A 79 -5.97 -10.23 2.98
C VAL A 79 -5.80 -9.61 4.36
N ALA A 80 -4.73 -9.92 5.09
CA ALA A 80 -4.46 -9.26 6.37
C ALA A 80 -4.26 -7.74 6.21
N ALA A 81 -3.49 -7.31 5.20
CA ALA A 81 -3.23 -5.90 4.91
C ALA A 81 -4.48 -5.12 4.43
N SER A 82 -5.56 -5.80 4.07
CA SER A 82 -6.82 -5.16 3.68
C SER A 82 -7.59 -4.55 4.87
N GLY A 83 -7.19 -4.85 6.11
CA GLY A 83 -7.92 -4.46 7.32
C GLY A 83 -9.17 -5.30 7.60
N TYR A 84 -9.47 -6.28 6.74
CA TYR A 84 -10.60 -7.19 6.91
C TYR A 84 -10.54 -8.01 8.22
N LEU A 85 -9.34 -8.17 8.79
CA LEU A 85 -9.11 -8.86 10.06
C LEU A 85 -9.07 -7.95 11.29
N ASP A 86 -9.08 -6.62 11.11
CA ASP A 86 -9.00 -5.65 12.21
C ASP A 86 -10.35 -5.47 12.93
N ASN A 87 -11.39 -6.15 12.46
CA ASN A 87 -12.68 -6.21 13.14
C ASN A 87 -12.53 -7.02 14.46
N PRO A 88 -12.84 -6.45 15.64
CA PRO A 88 -12.76 -7.18 16.90
C PRO A 88 -13.70 -8.40 16.96
N ASP A 89 -14.73 -8.45 16.11
CA ASP A 89 -15.63 -9.59 15.94
C ASP A 89 -15.13 -10.59 14.88
N ALA A 90 -13.90 -10.43 14.37
CA ALA A 90 -13.32 -11.31 13.36
C ALA A 90 -13.22 -12.76 13.86
N THR A 91 -13.97 -13.64 13.21
CA THR A 91 -13.98 -15.07 13.46
C THR A 91 -12.74 -15.76 12.88
N ALA A 92 -12.44 -16.97 13.36
CA ALA A 92 -11.41 -17.83 12.77
C ALA A 92 -11.65 -18.16 11.26
N ALA A 93 -12.90 -17.99 10.78
CA ALA A 93 -13.22 -18.12 9.36
C ALA A 93 -12.76 -16.89 8.54
N GLN A 94 -12.80 -15.68 9.11
CA GLN A 94 -12.31 -14.47 8.46
C GLN A 94 -10.78 -14.49 8.29
N ALA A 95 -10.04 -15.13 9.20
CA ALA A 95 -8.61 -15.40 9.05
C ALA A 95 -8.23 -16.29 7.84
N LYS A 96 -9.24 -16.88 7.16
CA LYS A 96 -9.10 -17.66 5.93
C LYS A 96 -9.85 -17.05 4.74
N ALA A 97 -10.24 -15.77 4.84
CA ALA A 97 -11.01 -15.11 3.79
C ALA A 97 -10.25 -15.07 2.45
N SER A 98 -11.00 -15.24 1.37
CA SER A 98 -10.52 -15.06 0.00
C SER A 98 -10.69 -13.61 -0.45
N PRO A 99 -9.96 -13.15 -1.49
CA PRO A 99 -10.23 -11.89 -2.17
C PRO A 99 -11.71 -11.67 -2.49
N THR A 100 -12.36 -12.69 -3.04
CA THR A 100 -13.80 -12.67 -3.33
C THR A 100 -14.63 -12.36 -2.09
N GLN A 101 -14.35 -13.01 -0.95
CA GLN A 101 -15.08 -12.76 0.29
C GLN A 101 -14.87 -11.33 0.79
N VAL A 102 -13.62 -10.82 0.76
CA VAL A 102 -13.29 -9.45 1.18
C VAL A 102 -14.07 -8.41 0.37
N VAL A 103 -14.10 -8.53 -0.95
CA VAL A 103 -14.82 -7.56 -1.80
C VAL A 103 -16.35 -7.70 -1.71
N GLN A 104 -16.85 -8.92 -1.51
CA GLN A 104 -18.28 -9.17 -1.34
C GLN A 104 -18.80 -8.59 -0.02
N ASP A 105 -18.08 -8.80 1.08
CA ASP A 105 -18.50 -8.30 2.39
C ASP A 105 -18.48 -6.77 2.44
N PHE A 106 -17.47 -6.11 1.86
CA PHE A 106 -17.48 -4.65 1.75
C PHE A 106 -18.72 -4.11 1.04
N VAL A 107 -19.12 -4.75 -0.07
CA VAL A 107 -20.33 -4.35 -0.81
C VAL A 107 -21.60 -4.69 -0.03
N LYS A 108 -21.61 -5.82 0.69
CA LYS A 108 -22.72 -6.23 1.56
C LYS A 108 -22.93 -5.26 2.72
N ASP A 109 -21.86 -4.70 3.28
CA ASP A 109 -21.95 -3.70 4.34
C ASP A 109 -22.61 -2.41 3.82
N PHE A 110 -22.26 -1.97 2.62
CA PHE A 110 -22.96 -0.88 1.95
C PHE A 110 -24.44 -1.22 1.72
N ASP A 111 -24.75 -2.40 1.17
CA ASP A 111 -26.12 -2.82 0.91
C ASP A 111 -26.96 -2.84 2.20
N THR A 112 -26.36 -3.28 3.30
CA THR A 112 -26.95 -3.28 4.64
C THR A 112 -27.20 -1.85 5.12
N PHE A 113 -26.23 -0.94 4.95
CA PHE A 113 -26.38 0.47 5.27
C PHE A 113 -27.55 1.12 4.51
N ILE A 114 -27.66 0.88 3.19
CA ILE A 114 -28.75 1.42 2.38
C ILE A 114 -30.11 0.85 2.83
N ALA A 115 -30.18 -0.44 3.12
CA ALA A 115 -31.40 -1.07 3.62
C ALA A 115 -31.84 -0.49 4.98
N ASP A 116 -30.91 -0.29 5.92
CA ASP A 116 -31.20 0.32 7.22
C ASP A 116 -31.70 1.76 7.10
N GLN A 117 -31.05 2.58 6.27
CA GLN A 117 -31.47 3.96 6.01
C GLN A 117 -32.91 4.02 5.48
N ARG A 118 -33.25 3.20 4.47
CA ARG A 118 -34.61 3.13 3.91
C ARG A 118 -35.65 2.67 4.92
N LYS A 119 -35.27 1.75 5.82
CA LYS A 119 -36.16 1.26 6.88
C LYS A 119 -36.44 2.33 7.94
N ARG A 120 -35.41 3.06 8.36
CA ARG A 120 -35.50 4.06 9.44
C ARG A 120 -36.12 5.37 8.97
N PHE A 121 -35.88 5.75 7.71
CA PHE A 121 -36.33 7.01 7.13
C PHE A 121 -37.03 6.78 5.79
N PRO A 122 -38.22 6.13 5.79
CA PRO A 122 -38.87 5.66 4.56
C PRO A 122 -39.32 6.76 3.60
N ASN A 123 -39.48 7.99 4.08
CA ASN A 123 -39.93 9.14 3.30
C ASN A 123 -38.81 10.15 3.01
N GLU A 124 -37.57 9.87 3.44
CA GLU A 124 -36.43 10.75 3.25
C GLU A 124 -35.52 10.21 2.13
N PRO A 125 -34.82 11.08 1.38
CA PRO A 125 -33.81 10.63 0.45
C PRO A 125 -32.66 9.93 1.19
N VAL A 126 -32.11 8.87 0.60
CA VAL A 126 -30.92 8.21 1.16
C VAL A 126 -29.75 9.18 1.04
N MET A 127 -29.20 9.57 2.19
CA MET A 127 -28.05 10.45 2.30
C MET A 127 -26.77 9.63 2.43
N GLY A 128 -25.70 10.06 1.77
CA GLY A 128 -24.40 9.41 1.85
C GLY A 128 -23.52 9.67 0.64
N SER A 129 -22.39 8.97 0.63
CA SER A 129 -21.41 8.98 -0.46
C SER A 129 -21.28 7.60 -1.09
N ALA A 130 -20.71 7.53 -2.29
CA ALA A 130 -20.26 6.26 -2.85
C ALA A 130 -19.23 5.60 -1.92
N TRP A 131 -19.26 4.28 -1.85
CA TRP A 131 -18.26 3.49 -1.12
C TRP A 131 -17.29 2.86 -2.11
N GLU A 132 -16.03 2.83 -1.77
CA GLU A 132 -14.97 2.25 -2.58
C GLU A 132 -13.90 1.58 -1.73
N THR A 133 -13.55 0.35 -2.07
CA THR A 133 -12.31 -0.26 -1.62
C THR A 133 -11.52 -0.77 -2.82
N ASP A 134 -10.22 -0.52 -2.81
CA ASP A 134 -9.30 -0.91 -3.88
C ASP A 134 -8.01 -1.46 -3.25
N ILE A 135 -7.87 -2.78 -3.33
CA ILE A 135 -6.78 -3.54 -2.73
C ILE A 135 -5.91 -4.08 -3.87
N ARG A 136 -4.63 -3.72 -3.88
CA ARG A 136 -3.71 -4.08 -4.96
C ARG A 136 -2.39 -4.57 -4.40
N THR A 137 -2.06 -5.82 -4.70
CA THR A 137 -0.76 -6.38 -4.40
C THR A 137 0.15 -6.32 -5.63
N GLN A 138 1.36 -5.81 -5.46
CA GLN A 138 2.36 -5.68 -6.51
C GLN A 138 3.69 -6.31 -6.07
N VAL A 139 4.35 -7.00 -7.00
CA VAL A 139 5.75 -7.42 -6.81
C VAL A 139 6.64 -6.20 -7.06
N LEU A 140 7.47 -5.85 -6.08
CA LEU A 140 8.38 -4.70 -6.14
C LEU A 140 9.77 -5.11 -6.59
N HIS A 141 10.25 -6.23 -6.06
CA HIS A 141 11.59 -6.73 -6.34
C HIS A 141 11.63 -8.24 -6.17
N GLN A 142 12.52 -8.88 -6.92
CA GLN A 142 12.64 -10.31 -6.90
C GLN A 142 14.07 -10.76 -7.17
N THR A 143 14.45 -11.82 -6.46
CA THR A 143 15.70 -12.55 -6.63
C THR A 143 15.42 -14.05 -6.53
N PRO A 144 16.39 -14.93 -6.86
CA PRO A 144 16.26 -16.36 -6.57
C PRO A 144 16.05 -16.70 -5.08
N GLN A 145 16.35 -15.78 -4.16
CA GLN A 145 16.29 -16.02 -2.72
C GLN A 145 15.04 -15.46 -2.04
N PHE A 146 14.45 -14.40 -2.60
CA PHE A 146 13.29 -13.74 -2.02
C PHE A 146 12.55 -12.87 -3.04
N ILE A 147 11.32 -12.51 -2.68
CA ILE A 147 10.42 -11.59 -3.37
C ILE A 147 10.01 -10.53 -2.36
N ALA A 148 10.09 -9.28 -2.73
CA ALA A 148 9.49 -8.17 -2.00
C ALA A 148 8.22 -7.76 -2.74
N ALA A 149 7.11 -7.67 -2.01
CA ALA A 149 5.83 -7.23 -2.51
C ALA A 149 5.22 -6.17 -1.60
N ALA A 150 4.27 -5.40 -2.12
CA ALA A 150 3.46 -4.47 -1.34
C ALA A 150 1.99 -4.70 -1.63
N THR A 151 1.16 -4.57 -0.60
CA THR A 151 -0.29 -4.46 -0.72
C THR A 151 -0.72 -3.06 -0.37
N LEU A 152 -1.24 -2.34 -1.36
CA LEU A 152 -1.94 -1.06 -1.18
C LEU A 152 -3.40 -1.35 -0.89
N THR A 153 -3.93 -0.73 0.16
CA THR A 153 -5.35 -0.76 0.51
C THR A 153 -5.85 0.67 0.54
N TYR A 154 -6.70 1.03 -0.41
CA TYR A 154 -7.52 2.24 -0.37
C TYR A 154 -8.92 1.88 0.12
N ASN A 155 -9.46 2.64 1.07
CA ASN A 155 -10.80 2.43 1.60
C ASN A 155 -11.53 3.75 1.82
N TYR A 156 -12.74 3.85 1.29
CA TYR A 156 -13.67 4.94 1.53
C TYR A 156 -15.06 4.37 1.72
N SER A 157 -15.63 4.53 2.91
CA SER A 157 -16.99 4.10 3.25
C SER A 157 -17.85 5.29 3.72
N GLY A 158 -17.57 6.48 3.16
CA GLY A 158 -18.14 7.76 3.60
C GLY A 158 -17.26 8.51 4.58
N GLY A 159 -17.75 9.64 5.10
CA GLY A 159 -16.98 10.54 5.96
C GLY A 159 -16.14 11.56 5.18
N ALA A 160 -15.18 12.19 5.87
CA ALA A 160 -14.45 13.35 5.37
C ALA A 160 -13.41 13.00 4.29
N HIS A 161 -12.73 11.86 4.40
CA HIS A 161 -11.66 11.44 3.49
C HIS A 161 -11.49 9.91 3.47
N PRO A 162 -10.81 9.34 2.46
CA PRO A 162 -10.43 7.93 2.44
C PRO A 162 -9.29 7.62 3.42
N ASN A 163 -9.11 6.33 3.70
CA ASN A 163 -7.92 5.78 4.33
C ASN A 163 -7.06 5.07 3.29
N THR A 164 -5.74 5.11 3.46
CA THR A 164 -4.81 4.42 2.59
C THR A 164 -3.66 3.83 3.40
N ASN A 165 -3.46 2.53 3.25
CA ASN A 165 -2.36 1.79 3.87
C ASN A 165 -1.53 1.10 2.78
N LEU A 166 -0.21 1.07 2.97
CA LEU A 166 0.70 0.27 2.15
C LEU A 166 1.51 -0.62 3.09
N VAL A 167 1.35 -1.93 2.94
CA VAL A 167 2.02 -2.93 3.76
C VAL A 167 2.97 -3.74 2.89
N TYR A 168 4.22 -3.81 3.29
CA TYR A 168 5.24 -4.60 2.65
C TYR A 168 5.27 -6.04 3.18
N VAL A 169 5.66 -6.97 2.31
CA VAL A 169 6.00 -8.33 2.70
C VAL A 169 7.21 -8.81 1.92
N ASN A 170 8.12 -9.49 2.60
CA ASN A 170 9.30 -10.11 2.00
C ASN A 170 9.15 -11.62 2.17
N LEU A 171 9.05 -12.37 1.08
CA LEU A 171 8.80 -13.81 1.07
C LEU A 171 9.96 -14.54 0.40
N THR A 172 10.39 -15.67 0.97
CA THR A 172 11.21 -16.64 0.22
C THR A 172 10.36 -17.27 -0.91
N PRO A 173 10.96 -17.89 -1.94
CA PRO A 173 10.23 -18.64 -2.96
C PRO A 173 9.36 -19.78 -2.41
N LYS A 174 9.58 -20.19 -1.15
CA LYS A 174 8.79 -21.21 -0.44
C LYS A 174 7.60 -20.59 0.33
N GLY A 175 7.33 -19.31 0.16
CA GLY A 175 6.24 -18.60 0.84
C GLY A 175 6.51 -18.29 2.33
N HIS A 176 7.73 -18.48 2.83
CA HIS A 176 8.10 -18.08 4.19
C HIS A 176 8.38 -16.58 4.28
N GLN A 177 7.78 -15.89 5.25
CA GLN A 177 8.00 -14.46 5.47
C GLN A 177 9.33 -14.22 6.18
N LEU A 178 10.18 -13.39 5.56
CA LEU A 178 11.44 -12.95 6.11
C LEU A 178 11.21 -11.82 7.11
N THR A 179 11.61 -12.06 8.36
CA THR A 179 11.55 -11.09 9.45
C THR A 179 12.90 -10.42 9.70
N LEU A 180 12.93 -9.29 10.42
CA LEU A 180 14.19 -8.61 10.78
C LEU A 180 15.17 -9.54 11.53
N ASN A 181 14.65 -10.43 12.38
CA ASN A 181 15.43 -11.44 13.11
C ASN A 181 16.19 -12.43 12.20
N GLU A 182 15.72 -12.63 10.96
CA GLU A 182 16.37 -13.52 9.99
C GLU A 182 17.37 -12.77 9.10
N LEU A 183 17.22 -11.44 9.00
CA LEU A 183 18.11 -10.58 8.21
C LEU A 183 19.37 -10.18 8.97
N PHE A 184 19.31 -10.16 10.31
CA PHE A 184 20.36 -9.65 11.17
C PHE A 184 20.86 -10.68 12.19
N LYS A 185 22.06 -10.43 12.73
CA LYS A 185 22.65 -11.21 13.82
C LYS A 185 21.88 -10.95 15.13
N PRO A 186 21.83 -11.90 16.08
CA PRO A 186 21.22 -11.67 17.39
C PRO A 186 21.77 -10.40 18.07
N GLY A 187 20.89 -9.60 18.67
CA GLY A 187 21.25 -8.32 19.32
C GLY A 187 21.34 -7.11 18.38
N TYR A 188 20.77 -7.21 17.16
CA TYR A 188 20.78 -6.14 16.17
C TYR A 188 19.90 -4.94 16.54
N GLU A 189 18.89 -5.15 17.38
CA GLU A 189 17.73 -4.27 17.59
C GLU A 189 18.18 -2.85 17.96
N LYS A 190 19.10 -2.74 18.92
CA LYS A 190 19.64 -1.45 19.36
C LYS A 190 20.39 -0.71 18.26
N THR A 191 21.18 -1.43 17.47
CA THR A 191 21.98 -0.84 16.39
C THR A 191 21.08 -0.40 15.24
N LEU A 192 20.09 -1.22 14.88
CA LEU A 192 19.10 -0.90 13.86
C LEU A 192 18.27 0.31 14.26
N ALA A 193 17.71 0.33 15.47
CA ALA A 193 16.90 1.43 15.96
C ALA A 193 17.68 2.75 16.02
N ALA A 194 18.92 2.73 16.52
CA ALA A 194 19.76 3.93 16.57
C ALA A 194 20.14 4.46 15.17
N THR A 195 20.40 3.55 14.22
CA THR A 195 20.69 3.91 12.82
C THR A 195 19.47 4.52 12.16
N ALA A 196 18.30 3.89 12.33
CA ALA A 196 17.03 4.38 11.82
C ALA A 196 16.68 5.76 12.39
N GLU A 197 16.80 5.95 13.71
CA GLU A 197 16.51 7.22 14.37
C GLU A 197 17.40 8.35 13.83
N LYS A 198 18.71 8.10 13.68
CA LYS A 198 19.65 9.08 13.12
C LYS A 198 19.23 9.52 11.71
N LEU A 199 18.87 8.56 10.85
CA LEU A 199 18.43 8.83 9.48
C LEU A 199 17.08 9.57 9.47
N PHE A 200 16.13 9.13 10.29
CA PHE A 200 14.83 9.77 10.45
C PHE A 200 14.95 11.23 10.89
N ARG A 201 15.75 11.50 11.93
CA ARG A 201 16.01 12.86 12.40
C ARG A 201 16.61 13.73 11.30
N THR A 202 17.57 13.19 10.54
CA THR A 202 18.18 13.91 9.42
C THR A 202 17.14 14.23 8.34
N GLN A 203 16.31 13.26 7.96
CA GLN A 203 15.26 13.42 6.95
C GLN A 203 14.20 14.45 7.37
N GLU A 204 13.84 14.47 8.66
CA GLU A 204 12.83 15.36 9.22
C GLU A 204 13.39 16.72 9.70
N GLY A 205 14.69 16.98 9.51
CA GLY A 205 15.33 18.22 9.93
C GLY A 205 15.44 18.41 11.45
N LEU A 206 15.42 17.33 12.22
CA LEU A 206 15.54 17.33 13.68
C LEU A 206 17.01 17.23 14.10
N LYS A 207 17.43 17.97 15.14
CA LYS A 207 18.76 17.81 15.71
C LYS A 207 18.82 16.60 16.63
N ALA A 208 20.04 16.16 16.93
CA ALA A 208 20.27 15.14 17.93
C ALA A 208 19.77 15.63 19.30
N GLY A 209 18.93 14.82 19.95
CA GLY A 209 18.39 15.10 21.28
C GLY A 209 17.16 16.03 21.30
N ASP A 210 16.75 16.61 20.16
CA ASP A 210 15.50 17.37 20.10
C ASP A 210 14.32 16.45 20.47
N PRO A 211 13.36 16.92 21.29
CA PRO A 211 12.14 16.18 21.51
C PRO A 211 11.35 16.08 20.19
N TYR A 212 10.65 14.96 20.00
CA TYR A 212 9.71 14.81 18.89
C TYR A 212 8.51 15.75 19.06
N GLY A 213 8.07 15.94 20.31
CA GLY A 213 6.99 16.87 20.64
C GLY A 213 5.66 16.45 20.03
N GLU A 214 4.71 17.39 19.94
CA GLU A 214 3.33 17.12 19.50
C GLU A 214 3.20 16.79 18.00
N LYS A 215 4.25 17.06 17.20
CA LYS A 215 4.24 16.74 15.76
C LYS A 215 4.18 15.23 15.53
N TYR A 216 4.85 14.44 16.37
CA TYR A 216 4.93 12.99 16.20
C TYR A 216 4.22 12.23 17.31
N PHE A 217 3.63 11.10 16.96
CA PHE A 217 2.85 10.25 17.86
C PHE A 217 3.69 9.16 18.55
N PHE A 218 4.99 9.39 18.68
CA PHE A 218 5.89 8.47 19.37
C PHE A 218 5.56 8.42 20.86
N GLU A 219 5.25 7.23 21.37
CA GLU A 219 5.01 7.02 22.79
C GLU A 219 6.21 7.45 23.63
N ASN A 220 5.95 8.12 24.75
CA ASN A 220 6.98 8.61 25.67
C ASN A 220 8.05 9.50 25.00
N ASN A 221 7.72 10.11 23.85
CA ASN A 221 8.66 10.92 23.07
C ASN A 221 9.94 10.12 22.69
N ALA A 222 9.78 8.82 22.42
CA ALA A 222 10.86 7.90 22.08
C ALA A 222 10.65 7.29 20.68
N PHE A 223 11.70 7.33 19.85
CA PHE A 223 11.64 6.77 18.50
C PHE A 223 11.33 5.27 18.54
N ALA A 224 10.40 4.84 17.69
CA ALA A 224 10.08 3.44 17.48
C ALA A 224 10.14 3.12 15.99
N LEU A 225 10.99 2.15 15.62
CA LEU A 225 11.01 1.59 14.28
C LEU A 225 9.87 0.56 14.16
N ASN A 226 9.12 0.58 13.07
CA ASN A 226 8.08 -0.40 12.81
C ASN A 226 8.62 -1.63 12.07
N ASP A 227 7.75 -2.63 11.89
CA ASP A 227 8.06 -3.87 11.15
C ASP A 227 7.54 -3.85 9.69
N ASN A 228 7.07 -2.70 9.20
CA ASN A 228 6.58 -2.55 7.82
C ASN A 228 7.72 -2.15 6.89
N PHE A 229 8.49 -3.14 6.43
CA PHE A 229 9.70 -2.90 5.63
C PHE A 229 9.75 -3.73 4.35
N SER A 230 10.48 -3.22 3.35
CA SER A 230 10.78 -3.88 2.09
C SER A 230 12.29 -4.02 1.90
N ILE A 231 12.74 -5.21 1.50
CA ILE A 231 14.11 -5.46 1.07
C ILE A 231 14.27 -4.94 -0.36
N ARG A 232 15.13 -3.93 -0.55
CA ARG A 232 15.41 -3.30 -1.85
C ARG A 232 16.90 -3.33 -2.18
N PRO A 233 17.30 -3.19 -3.46
CA PRO A 233 18.71 -3.19 -3.84
C PRO A 233 19.59 -2.19 -3.09
N GLU A 234 19.04 -1.03 -2.75
CA GLU A 234 19.73 0.08 -2.08
C GLU A 234 19.75 -0.03 -0.54
N GLY A 235 18.88 -0.84 0.06
CA GLY A 235 18.74 -0.95 1.51
C GLY A 235 17.41 -1.51 1.98
N LEU A 236 17.11 -1.35 3.26
CA LEU A 236 15.78 -1.65 3.80
C LEU A 236 14.94 -0.37 3.79
N LEU A 237 13.80 -0.40 3.12
CA LEU A 237 12.84 0.70 3.15
C LEU A 237 11.75 0.41 4.19
N PHE A 238 11.69 1.21 5.23
CA PHE A 238 10.61 1.20 6.21
C PHE A 238 9.55 2.22 5.83
N ARG A 239 8.29 1.95 6.17
CA ARG A 239 7.19 2.87 5.92
C ARG A 239 6.23 2.95 7.07
N TYR A 240 6.01 4.16 7.56
CA TYR A 240 4.91 4.51 8.44
C TYR A 240 3.72 4.98 7.61
N ASN A 241 2.56 4.38 7.83
CA ASN A 241 1.31 4.80 7.18
C ASN A 241 0.76 6.09 7.82
N PRO A 242 -0.19 6.79 7.17
CA PRO A 242 -0.86 7.94 7.79
C PRO A 242 -1.41 7.59 9.17
N TYR A 243 -1.33 8.53 10.11
CA TYR A 243 -1.67 8.35 11.54
C TYR A 243 -0.72 7.48 12.38
N GLU A 244 0.24 6.78 11.79
CA GLU A 244 1.12 5.89 12.57
C GLU A 244 2.09 6.70 13.43
N ILE A 245 2.75 7.72 12.85
CA ILE A 245 3.68 8.57 13.58
C ILE A 245 3.39 10.07 13.45
N LYS A 246 2.49 10.48 12.56
CA LYS A 246 2.15 11.88 12.26
C LYS A 246 0.70 11.99 11.80
N ALA A 247 0.15 13.22 11.83
CA ALA A 247 -1.20 13.50 11.35
C ALA A 247 -1.39 13.10 9.88
N TYR A 248 -2.62 12.73 9.50
CA TYR A 248 -2.95 12.31 8.12
C TYR A 248 -2.53 13.32 7.05
N ALA A 249 -2.66 14.62 7.33
CA ALA A 249 -2.30 15.68 6.40
C ALA A 249 -0.79 15.71 6.07
N GLU A 250 0.06 15.13 6.93
CA GLU A 250 1.50 14.99 6.68
C GLU A 250 1.82 13.82 5.73
N GLY A 251 0.83 12.95 5.47
CA GLY A 251 0.99 11.77 4.63
C GLY A 251 1.84 10.66 5.27
N PRO A 252 2.16 9.60 4.51
CA PRO A 252 3.04 8.54 4.95
C PRO A 252 4.49 9.02 5.07
N THR A 253 5.28 8.34 5.89
CA THR A 253 6.73 8.57 5.98
C THR A 253 7.48 7.32 5.56
N GLU A 254 8.39 7.44 4.59
CA GLU A 254 9.29 6.36 4.19
C GLU A 254 10.70 6.66 4.69
N LEU A 255 11.39 5.64 5.18
CA LEU A 255 12.74 5.73 5.74
C LEU A 255 13.61 4.65 5.12
N LEU A 256 14.51 5.04 4.23
CA LEU A 256 15.49 4.13 3.65
C LEU A 256 16.71 4.02 4.56
N ILE A 257 17.08 2.80 4.92
CA ILE A 257 18.32 2.50 5.65
C ILE A 257 19.28 1.76 4.71
N PRO A 258 20.33 2.44 4.20
CA PRO A 258 21.28 1.83 3.28
C PRO A 258 22.03 0.66 3.92
N TYR A 259 22.33 -0.39 3.16
CA TYR A 259 23.10 -1.55 3.68
C TYR A 259 24.47 -1.18 4.22
N ALA A 260 25.07 -0.08 3.73
CA ALA A 260 26.33 0.45 4.24
C ALA A 260 26.28 0.80 5.74
N GLU A 261 25.14 1.29 6.24
CA GLU A 261 24.93 1.61 7.66
C GLU A 261 24.62 0.37 8.51
N LEU A 262 24.30 -0.76 7.86
CA LEU A 262 23.86 -2.00 8.51
C LEU A 262 24.89 -3.13 8.48
N LYS A 263 26.04 -2.93 7.82
CA LYS A 263 27.04 -4.00 7.55
C LYS A 263 27.44 -4.80 8.79
N SER A 264 27.57 -4.15 9.95
CA SER A 264 28.00 -4.80 11.20
C SER A 264 26.99 -5.83 11.71
N ILE A 265 25.70 -5.58 11.50
CA ILE A 265 24.60 -6.40 12.04
C ILE A 265 23.98 -7.36 11.04
N ILE A 266 24.24 -7.22 9.73
CA ILE A 266 23.68 -8.15 8.72
C ILE A 266 24.16 -9.59 8.95
N ASN A 267 23.20 -10.53 8.88
CA ASN A 267 23.49 -11.95 8.81
C ASN A 267 24.04 -12.30 7.41
N THR A 268 25.34 -12.57 7.33
CA THR A 268 26.04 -12.85 6.07
C THR A 268 25.78 -14.23 5.49
N ASP A 269 25.04 -15.09 6.19
CA ASP A 269 24.55 -16.37 5.70
C ASP A 269 23.10 -16.30 5.19
N GLY A 270 22.43 -15.16 5.37
CA GLY A 270 21.05 -14.93 4.96
C GLY A 270 20.90 -14.29 3.59
N VAL A 271 19.65 -13.96 3.26
CA VAL A 271 19.25 -13.39 1.95
C VAL A 271 19.91 -12.04 1.63
N LEU A 272 20.40 -11.33 2.65
CA LEU A 272 21.05 -10.03 2.45
C LEU A 272 22.50 -10.14 1.99
N LYS A 273 23.11 -11.33 2.00
CA LYS A 273 24.54 -11.55 1.67
C LYS A 273 24.98 -10.89 0.36
N SER A 274 24.13 -10.91 -0.66
CA SER A 274 24.43 -10.34 -1.97
C SER A 274 24.54 -8.81 -1.98
N PHE A 275 23.95 -8.12 -1.00
CA PHE A 275 23.89 -6.66 -0.96
C PHE A 275 24.98 -6.00 -0.10
N VAL A 276 25.81 -6.80 0.58
CA VAL A 276 26.84 -6.30 1.53
C VAL A 276 28.26 -6.30 0.93
N LYS A 277 28.39 -6.75 -0.33
CA LYS A 277 29.67 -6.81 -1.03
C LYS A 277 30.33 -5.44 -1.17
#